data_AF-A0AAD0SFD8-F1
#
_entry.id   AF-A0AAD0SFD8-F1
#
_cell.length_a   1.000
_cell.length_b   1.000
_cell.length_c   1.000
_cell.angle_alpha   90.00
_cell.angle_beta   90.00
_cell.angle_gamma   90.00
#
_symmetry.space_group_name_H-M   'P 1'
#
loop_
_entity.id
_entity.type
_entity.pdbx_description
1 polymer ?
#
loop_
_entity_poly.entity_id
_entity_poly.type
_entity_poly.pdbx_seq_one_letter_code
_entity_poly.pdbx_strand_id
1 'polypeptide(L)'
;MKVKHLRKATVLAMIVSLTSSCSSMHNMGQSYGTAIGCVGGAALGGGLTYLVTRNAEKAVAGGIIGGIAGCALGNVWQKRERALAEIAADEKIAIHTETLKTDPSSGSDTVGIVAQVEDSAMFPTGSAELTPDGLRQVKKIAAAMKGGDGNEAGLLLVVGHTDATGSASLNQRLSEQRARNVGRILEQAGISANRLYFQGAGSSRPIADNETDQGRAANRRVELVGLTSEALLKQRLQQEGNNPRYLEHGTASTASAVAKRPSANTKTAPRKAEPAMSIPSTPSITATAAPRPAKTIESKNYVDFGGDAVNASLPSLAANLKPQHRGFSLIGEAHASVIAKSCIADTVRVSGQARNLASGKPVDVHETREYLPGMNGRAWAGLVNGHLVTLSPVRVLRENVSVTEDPKVYITRNYMNNNHKADAPLKAVANAWEGEDNILYRVYLQDGQQQNLSCIDLLVAKDKPKSQQGQLFYFGNGDNKEYMAAYTPARS
;
A
#
# COMPACT_ATOMS: atom_id res chain seq x y z
N MET A 1 67.79 -33.36 18.61
CA MET A 1 68.56 -32.42 17.76
C MET A 1 68.22 -32.67 16.30
N LYS A 2 67.84 -31.60 15.58
CA LYS A 2 67.93 -31.35 14.10
C LYS A 2 67.24 -32.37 13.15
N VAL A 3 66.07 -32.10 12.53
CA VAL A 3 65.74 -31.15 11.42
C VAL A 3 66.49 -31.56 10.12
N LYS A 4 65.92 -31.91 8.95
CA LYS A 4 64.92 -31.33 8.00
C LYS A 4 64.84 -32.35 6.80
N HIS A 5 63.76 -32.61 6.05
CA HIS A 5 63.32 -31.83 4.87
C HIS A 5 62.10 -32.48 4.17
N LEU A 6 61.09 -31.64 3.92
CA LEU A 6 60.18 -31.51 2.77
C LEU A 6 60.42 -32.37 1.49
N ARG A 7 59.37 -33.06 0.96
CA ARG A 7 58.78 -32.87 -0.40
C ARG A 7 57.77 -33.96 -0.86
N LYS A 8 56.54 -33.49 -1.14
CA LYS A 8 55.64 -33.70 -2.32
C LYS A 8 55.09 -35.09 -2.73
N ALA A 9 53.80 -35.01 -3.13
CA ALA A 9 52.95 -35.93 -3.91
C ALA A 9 52.36 -37.11 -3.11
N THR A 10 51.06 -37.41 -3.09
CA THR A 10 50.09 -37.41 -4.21
C THR A 10 48.66 -37.46 -3.63
N VAL A 11 47.77 -36.52 -3.95
CA VAL A 11 46.31 -36.73 -3.87
C VAL A 11 45.70 -36.17 -5.15
N LEU A 12 45.53 -37.08 -6.10
CA LEU A 12 44.73 -36.95 -7.30
C LEU A 12 43.40 -37.66 -6.99
N ALA A 13 42.31 -36.90 -6.83
CA ALA A 13 40.91 -37.30 -7.13
C ALA A 13 39.92 -36.35 -6.44
N MET A 14 39.55 -35.25 -7.12
CA MET A 14 38.18 -34.71 -7.18
C MET A 14 38.18 -33.45 -8.04
N ILE A 15 38.18 -33.67 -9.37
CA ILE A 15 37.74 -32.68 -10.35
C ILE A 15 36.70 -33.41 -11.22
N VAL A 16 35.59 -32.72 -11.51
CA VAL A 16 34.36 -33.15 -12.20
C VAL A 16 33.37 -33.86 -11.26
N SER A 17 32.43 -33.15 -10.63
CA SER A 17 31.18 -32.77 -11.31
C SER A 17 30.47 -31.63 -10.55
N LEU A 18 30.48 -30.42 -11.13
CA LEU A 18 29.78 -29.22 -10.64
C LEU A 18 28.56 -28.90 -11.55
N THR A 19 27.82 -29.93 -11.97
CA THR A 19 26.65 -29.78 -12.85
C THR A 19 25.49 -30.65 -12.40
N SER A 20 24.99 -30.48 -11.17
CA SER A 20 23.74 -31.13 -10.70
C SER A 20 23.33 -30.71 -9.29
N SER A 21 23.22 -29.41 -9.02
CA SER A 21 22.55 -28.91 -7.80
C SER A 21 21.59 -27.77 -8.14
N CYS A 22 20.66 -28.05 -9.05
CA CYS A 22 19.48 -27.22 -9.31
C CYS A 22 18.15 -27.98 -9.17
N SER A 23 18.14 -29.22 -8.65
CA SER A 23 16.91 -30.04 -8.62
C SER A 23 16.29 -30.27 -7.24
N SER A 24 16.80 -29.67 -6.15
CA SER A 24 16.18 -29.80 -4.81
C SER A 24 15.72 -28.48 -4.18
N MET A 25 15.58 -27.41 -4.95
CA MET A 25 14.96 -26.14 -4.49
C MET A 25 13.50 -25.96 -4.94
N HIS A 26 12.83 -27.01 -5.44
CA HIS A 26 11.48 -26.88 -6.01
C HIS A 26 10.35 -26.82 -4.96
N ASN A 27 10.58 -27.15 -3.68
CA ASN A 27 9.52 -27.27 -2.68
C ASN A 27 9.56 -26.27 -1.50
N MET A 28 10.34 -25.18 -1.59
CA MET A 28 10.39 -24.13 -0.56
C MET A 28 9.99 -22.73 -1.07
N GLY A 29 9.28 -22.65 -2.20
CA GLY A 29 8.88 -21.38 -2.85
C GLY A 29 7.38 -21.20 -3.13
N GLN A 30 6.49 -22.10 -2.68
CA GLN A 30 5.06 -22.06 -3.05
C GLN A 30 4.14 -21.21 -2.13
N SER A 31 4.64 -20.56 -1.07
CA SER A 31 3.78 -19.73 -0.19
C SER A 31 4.19 -18.27 -0.05
N TYR A 32 5.28 -17.84 -0.68
CA TYR A 32 5.65 -16.44 -0.83
C TYR A 32 6.25 -16.27 -2.21
N GLY A 33 5.42 -15.86 -3.16
CA GLY A 33 5.77 -15.79 -4.58
C GLY A 33 6.80 -14.70 -4.85
N THR A 34 8.07 -15.09 -4.92
CA THR A 34 9.13 -14.31 -5.56
C THR A 34 9.84 -15.20 -6.56
N ALA A 35 9.42 -15.13 -7.82
CA ALA A 35 10.15 -15.70 -8.94
C ALA A 35 11.21 -14.68 -9.41
N ILE A 36 12.42 -15.18 -9.59
CA ILE A 36 13.70 -14.47 -9.68
C ILE A 36 14.00 -14.02 -11.12
N GLY A 37 14.47 -12.78 -11.30
CA GLY A 37 15.26 -12.34 -12.45
C GLY A 37 16.01 -11.05 -12.08
N CYS A 38 17.35 -10.91 -12.17
CA CYS A 38 18.45 -11.78 -12.58
C CYS A 38 19.58 -11.70 -11.53
N VAL A 39 20.24 -12.83 -11.27
CA VAL A 39 21.54 -13.00 -10.57
C VAL A 39 21.73 -12.24 -9.24
N GLY A 40 21.38 -12.93 -8.16
CA GLY A 40 21.98 -12.76 -6.83
C GLY A 40 21.29 -11.74 -5.92
N GLY A 41 20.59 -12.24 -4.88
CA GLY A 41 20.29 -11.38 -3.73
C GLY A 41 19.11 -11.73 -2.84
N ALA A 42 18.36 -12.81 -3.11
CA ALA A 42 17.34 -13.28 -2.17
C ALA A 42 17.62 -14.74 -1.80
N ALA A 43 18.60 -14.93 -0.91
CA ALA A 43 18.75 -16.18 -0.19
C ALA A 43 19.10 -15.88 1.27
N LEU A 44 18.07 -15.98 2.12
CA LEU A 44 18.12 -16.25 3.55
C LEU A 44 18.67 -15.10 4.43
N GLY A 45 17.76 -14.42 5.12
CA GLY A 45 18.04 -13.42 6.17
C GLY A 45 18.87 -13.91 7.37
N GLY A 46 19.30 -15.17 7.40
CA GLY A 46 20.33 -15.66 8.33
C GLY A 46 21.75 -15.72 7.74
N GLY A 47 21.89 -15.73 6.41
CA GLY A 47 23.16 -15.97 5.72
C GLY A 47 24.10 -14.77 5.71
N LEU A 48 23.58 -13.57 5.41
CA LEU A 48 24.39 -12.35 5.35
C LEU A 48 24.87 -11.90 6.74
N THR A 49 24.02 -12.01 7.76
CA THR A 49 24.39 -11.72 9.15
C THR A 49 25.48 -12.68 9.64
N TYR A 50 25.37 -13.98 9.33
CA TYR A 50 26.40 -14.96 9.64
C TYR A 50 27.72 -14.71 8.89
N LEU A 51 27.67 -14.29 7.62
CA LEU A 51 28.86 -14.00 6.81
C LEU A 51 29.62 -12.76 7.31
N VAL A 52 28.92 -11.77 7.87
CA VAL A 52 29.54 -10.55 8.43
C VAL A 52 29.94 -10.72 9.90
N THR A 53 29.14 -11.39 10.73
CA THR A 53 29.35 -11.42 12.19
C THR A 53 29.86 -12.75 12.74
N ARG A 54 29.91 -13.82 11.93
CA ARG A 54 30.30 -15.21 12.32
C ARG A 54 29.65 -15.70 13.64
N ASN A 55 28.43 -15.29 13.93
CA ASN A 55 27.75 -15.62 15.17
C ASN A 55 26.31 -16.04 14.90
N ALA A 56 26.00 -17.32 15.13
CA ALA A 56 24.74 -17.95 14.77
C ALA A 56 23.54 -17.47 15.61
N GLU A 57 23.75 -17.05 16.87
CA GLU A 57 22.66 -16.51 17.72
C GLU A 57 22.19 -15.11 17.27
N LYS A 58 23.04 -14.34 16.57
CA LYS A 58 22.69 -13.01 16.05
C LYS A 58 21.95 -13.05 14.70
N ALA A 59 21.88 -14.21 14.06
CA ALA A 59 21.25 -14.39 12.75
C ALA A 59 19.71 -14.35 12.78
N VAL A 60 19.09 -14.48 13.96
CA VAL A 60 17.63 -14.50 14.14
C VAL A 60 17.04 -13.11 14.47
N ALA A 61 17.89 -12.12 14.78
CA ALA A 61 17.46 -10.79 15.24
C ALA A 61 17.84 -9.61 14.32
N GLY A 62 18.43 -9.87 13.15
CA GLY A 62 18.96 -8.84 12.24
C GLY A 62 18.04 -8.58 11.05
N GLY A 63 17.69 -7.32 10.82
CA GLY A 63 16.77 -6.86 9.77
C GLY A 63 17.11 -7.33 8.36
N ILE A 64 16.07 -7.47 7.52
CA ILE A 64 16.19 -7.90 6.13
C ILE A 64 16.78 -6.75 5.30
N ILE A 65 18.09 -6.85 5.01
CA ILE A 65 18.75 -6.06 3.97
C ILE A 65 18.37 -6.69 2.62
N GLY A 66 17.34 -6.16 1.98
CA GLY A 66 17.00 -6.49 0.59
C GLY A 66 17.84 -5.64 -0.36
N GLY A 67 19.05 -6.10 -0.69
CA GLY A 67 19.93 -5.40 -1.65
C GLY A 67 19.85 -6.06 -3.04
N ILE A 68 19.46 -5.29 -4.06
CA ILE A 68 19.87 -5.56 -5.44
C ILE A 68 20.70 -4.37 -5.90
N ALA A 69 22.01 -4.47 -5.69
CA ALA A 69 23.00 -3.59 -6.31
C ALA A 69 23.13 -3.96 -7.79
N GLY A 70 22.25 -3.45 -8.64
CA GLY A 70 22.44 -3.55 -10.09
C GLY A 70 23.55 -2.59 -10.52
N CYS A 71 24.73 -3.15 -10.79
CA CYS A 71 26.03 -2.51 -10.98
C CYS A 71 26.07 -1.20 -11.82
N ALA A 72 26.61 -0.14 -11.19
CA ALA A 72 27.00 1.21 -11.70
C ALA A 72 25.84 2.18 -12.03
N LEU A 73 25.75 3.46 -11.60
CA LEU A 73 26.70 4.50 -11.15
C LEU A 73 26.05 5.46 -10.11
N GLY A 74 26.84 5.95 -9.13
CA GLY A 74 26.46 7.06 -8.23
C GLY A 74 27.04 6.93 -6.81
N ASN A 75 28.26 7.44 -6.57
CA ASN A 75 28.98 7.35 -5.28
C ASN A 75 28.15 7.81 -4.06
N VAL A 76 27.18 8.72 -4.26
CA VAL A 76 26.35 9.27 -3.19
C VAL A 76 25.31 8.25 -2.71
N TRP A 77 24.55 7.61 -3.62
CA TRP A 77 23.48 6.68 -3.24
C TRP A 77 24.01 5.42 -2.58
N GLN A 78 25.16 4.91 -3.05
CA GLN A 78 25.81 3.74 -2.44
C GLN A 78 26.30 4.03 -1.01
N LYS A 79 26.79 5.26 -0.73
CA LYS A 79 27.15 5.66 0.64
C LYS A 79 25.91 5.72 1.54
N ARG A 80 24.79 6.23 1.03
CA ARG A 80 23.52 6.30 1.76
C ARG A 80 22.99 4.90 2.09
N GLU A 81 22.98 4.00 1.12
CA GLU A 81 22.57 2.60 1.33
C GLU A 81 23.41 1.90 2.41
N ARG A 82 24.73 2.03 2.35
CA ARG A 82 25.63 1.47 3.38
C ARG A 82 25.36 2.05 4.77
N ALA A 83 25.21 3.37 4.88
CA ALA A 83 24.93 4.03 6.15
C ALA A 83 23.57 3.60 6.73
N LEU A 84 22.55 3.44 5.88
CA LEU A 84 21.24 2.93 6.29
C LEU A 84 21.31 1.48 6.76
N ALA A 85 22.10 0.63 6.09
CA ALA A 85 22.32 -0.75 6.50
C ALA A 85 23.03 -0.86 7.86
N GLU A 86 24.02 0.01 8.11
CA GLU A 86 24.69 0.10 9.41
C GLU A 86 23.72 0.53 10.52
N ILE A 87 22.91 1.56 10.27
CA ILE A 87 21.88 2.00 11.22
C ILE A 87 20.84 0.91 11.49
N ALA A 88 20.42 0.17 10.46
CA ALA A 88 19.48 -0.95 10.60
C ALA A 88 20.04 -2.03 11.54
N ALA A 89 21.33 -2.36 11.40
CA ALA A 89 22.01 -3.32 12.26
C ALA A 89 22.17 -2.81 13.71
N ASP A 90 22.56 -1.55 13.88
CA ASP A 90 22.81 -0.94 15.17
C ASP A 90 21.53 -0.74 16.01
N GLU A 91 20.49 -0.21 15.38
CA GLU A 91 19.21 0.07 16.03
C GLU A 91 18.27 -1.14 16.04
N LYS A 92 18.66 -2.25 15.39
CA LYS A 92 17.86 -3.46 15.21
C LYS A 92 16.49 -3.16 14.61
N ILE A 93 16.47 -2.31 13.59
CA ILE A 93 15.27 -1.92 12.87
C ILE A 93 15.28 -2.51 11.46
N ALA A 94 14.09 -2.84 10.97
CA ALA A 94 13.91 -3.24 9.58
C ALA A 94 13.94 -2.01 8.68
N ILE A 95 14.99 -1.89 7.87
CA ILE A 95 15.09 -0.92 6.78
C ILE A 95 15.28 -1.67 5.47
N HIS A 96 14.33 -1.50 4.56
CA HIS A 96 14.43 -1.99 3.19
C HIS A 96 14.85 -0.84 2.27
N THR A 97 15.96 -0.99 1.56
CA THR A 97 16.47 0.01 0.63
C THR A 97 16.34 -0.45 -0.80
N GLU A 98 15.89 0.45 -1.67
CA GLU A 98 15.79 0.18 -3.11
C GLU A 98 16.30 1.37 -3.90
N THR A 99 17.01 1.13 -5.01
CA THR A 99 17.54 2.22 -5.86
C THR A 99 16.56 2.54 -6.98
N LEU A 100 16.37 3.84 -7.25
CA LEU A 100 15.52 4.32 -8.34
C LEU A 100 16.39 4.50 -9.60
N LYS A 101 16.02 3.83 -10.71
CA LYS A 101 16.75 3.87 -11.98
C LYS A 101 15.90 4.41 -13.12
N THR A 102 16.43 5.32 -13.94
CA THR A 102 15.72 5.82 -15.13
C THR A 102 15.42 4.69 -16.11
N ASP A 103 14.44 4.94 -16.98
CA ASP A 103 14.04 4.03 -18.05
C ASP A 103 15.28 3.51 -18.81
N PRO A 104 15.41 2.18 -19.00
CA PRO A 104 16.56 1.58 -19.71
C PRO A 104 16.77 2.16 -21.11
N SER A 105 15.73 2.70 -21.75
CA SER A 105 15.79 3.34 -23.07
C SER A 105 16.62 4.63 -23.09
N SER A 106 16.84 5.27 -21.94
CA SER A 106 17.55 6.55 -21.80
C SER A 106 18.93 6.43 -21.14
N GLY A 107 19.42 5.20 -20.92
CA GLY A 107 20.56 4.93 -20.04
C GLY A 107 20.11 4.76 -18.58
N SER A 108 20.57 3.70 -17.92
CA SER A 108 20.12 3.33 -16.56
C SER A 108 20.91 4.06 -15.47
N ASP A 109 20.69 5.37 -15.33
CA ASP A 109 21.31 6.15 -14.25
C ASP A 109 20.54 5.98 -12.94
N THR A 110 21.28 5.86 -11.83
CA THR A 110 20.68 5.83 -10.49
C THR A 110 20.31 7.24 -10.08
N VAL A 111 19.03 7.51 -9.99
CA VAL A 111 18.51 8.86 -9.74
C VAL A 111 17.91 9.06 -8.35
N GLY A 112 17.91 7.99 -7.54
CA GLY A 112 17.36 8.06 -6.20
C GLY A 112 17.48 6.78 -5.40
N ILE A 113 16.98 6.85 -4.17
CA ILE A 113 16.86 5.71 -3.25
C ILE A 113 15.54 5.82 -2.49
N VAL A 114 14.90 4.69 -2.23
CA VAL A 114 13.79 4.56 -1.29
C VAL A 114 14.31 3.80 -0.09
N ALA A 115 14.18 4.38 1.10
CA ALA A 115 14.40 3.68 2.36
C ALA A 115 13.06 3.51 3.07
N GLN A 116 12.58 2.27 3.17
CA GLN A 116 11.34 1.92 3.88
C GLN A 116 11.71 1.50 5.30
N VAL A 117 11.15 2.19 6.28
CA VAL A 117 11.42 1.97 7.71
C VAL A 117 10.14 1.49 8.36
N GLU A 118 10.16 0.30 8.94
CA GLU A 118 8.99 -0.23 9.67
C GLU A 118 8.72 0.56 10.96
N ASP A 119 7.45 0.72 11.32
CA ASP A 119 7.00 1.48 12.50
C ASP A 119 6.99 0.65 13.80
N SER A 120 7.78 -0.42 13.91
CA SER A 120 7.63 -1.39 15.01
C SER A 120 7.95 -0.84 16.42
N ALA A 121 8.52 0.36 16.54
CA ALA A 121 8.67 1.10 17.80
C ALA A 121 8.73 2.63 17.63
N MET A 122 8.49 3.13 16.43
CA MET A 122 8.77 4.52 16.06
C MET A 122 7.65 5.45 16.56
N PHE A 123 6.39 5.04 16.41
CA PHE A 123 5.21 5.73 16.91
C PHE A 123 4.39 4.85 17.86
N PRO A 124 3.83 5.40 18.96
CA PRO A 124 2.75 4.72 19.68
C PRO A 124 1.52 4.49 18.79
N THR A 125 0.72 3.49 19.13
CA THR A 125 -0.54 3.18 18.43
C THR A 125 -1.44 4.42 18.34
N GLY A 126 -1.87 4.76 17.12
CA GLY A 126 -2.75 5.90 16.87
C GLY A 126 -2.11 7.28 17.06
N SER A 127 -0.80 7.35 17.32
CA SER A 127 -0.08 8.61 17.53
C SER A 127 0.81 8.96 16.33
N ALA A 128 1.00 10.26 16.13
CA ALA A 128 2.00 10.83 15.24
C ALA A 128 3.25 11.33 15.98
N GLU A 129 3.26 11.28 17.31
CA GLU A 129 4.41 11.65 18.13
C GLU A 129 5.40 10.49 18.17
N LEU A 130 6.68 10.78 17.96
CA LEU A 130 7.72 9.77 18.03
C LEU A 130 7.98 9.37 19.47
N THR A 131 8.27 8.09 19.67
CA THR A 131 8.89 7.61 20.90
C THR A 131 10.32 8.18 21.03
N PRO A 132 10.92 8.17 22.24
CA PRO A 132 12.34 8.52 22.39
C PRO A 132 13.26 7.69 21.48
N ASP A 133 12.93 6.42 21.27
CA ASP A 133 13.67 5.51 20.38
C ASP A 133 13.46 5.89 18.91
N GLY A 134 12.22 6.12 18.50
CA GLY A 134 11.88 6.60 17.15
C GLY A 134 12.57 7.92 16.82
N LEU A 135 12.64 8.85 17.78
CA LEU A 135 13.38 10.11 17.60
C LEU A 135 14.87 9.89 17.36
N ARG A 136 15.51 8.96 18.11
CA ARG A 136 16.92 8.62 17.88
C ARG A 136 17.12 7.97 16.50
N GLN A 137 16.28 7.01 16.15
CA GLN A 137 16.33 6.29 14.87
C GLN A 137 16.18 7.26 13.69
N VAL A 138 15.17 8.14 13.71
CA VAL A 138 14.97 9.17 12.68
C VAL A 138 16.16 10.11 12.59
N LYS A 139 16.77 10.52 13.70
CA LYS A 139 17.98 11.37 13.67
C LYS A 139 19.17 10.68 13.02
N LYS A 140 19.38 9.39 13.28
CA LYS A 140 20.44 8.60 12.62
C LYS A 140 20.18 8.48 11.11
N ILE A 141 18.95 8.13 10.73
CA ILE A 141 18.53 8.03 9.34
C ILE A 141 18.67 9.38 8.63
N ALA A 142 18.30 10.48 9.30
CA ALA A 142 18.49 11.83 8.80
C ALA A 142 19.96 12.15 8.48
N ALA A 143 20.89 11.74 9.35
CA ALA A 143 22.32 11.90 9.12
C ALA A 143 22.79 11.11 7.89
N ALA A 144 22.29 9.88 7.70
CA ALA A 144 22.59 9.09 6.51
C ALA A 144 22.03 9.72 5.22
N MET A 145 20.81 10.25 5.27
CA MET A 145 20.13 10.84 4.10
C MET A 145 20.60 12.25 3.74
N LYS A 146 21.25 12.96 4.66
CA LYS A 146 21.76 14.33 4.44
C LYS A 146 22.83 14.43 3.35
N GLY A 147 23.60 13.35 3.11
CA GLY A 147 24.94 13.36 2.49
C GLY A 147 25.18 14.29 1.29
N GLY A 148 26.40 14.87 1.26
CA GLY A 148 26.97 15.74 0.22
C GLY A 148 26.66 17.24 0.42
N ASP A 149 27.63 18.13 0.19
CA ASP A 149 27.39 19.58 0.11
C ASP A 149 26.88 19.94 -1.30
N GLY A 150 25.89 20.84 -1.40
CA GLY A 150 25.39 21.36 -2.68
C GLY A 150 24.38 20.47 -3.43
N ASN A 151 24.49 20.40 -4.77
CA ASN A 151 23.55 19.72 -5.67
C ASN A 151 23.51 18.18 -5.52
N GLU A 152 24.52 17.58 -4.87
CA GLU A 152 24.55 16.14 -4.57
C GLU A 152 23.49 15.70 -3.55
N ALA A 153 22.93 16.66 -2.81
CA ALA A 153 22.11 16.35 -1.67
C ALA A 153 20.66 15.99 -2.08
N GLY A 154 20.18 16.47 -3.24
CA GLY A 154 18.87 16.11 -3.82
C GLY A 154 17.63 16.60 -3.05
N LEU A 155 16.44 16.20 -3.48
CA LEU A 155 15.19 16.34 -2.74
C LEU A 155 14.94 15.09 -1.88
N LEU A 156 14.18 15.27 -0.80
CA LEU A 156 13.77 14.17 0.07
C LEU A 156 12.26 14.24 0.32
N LEU A 157 11.54 13.20 -0.11
CA LEU A 157 10.13 13.02 0.17
C LEU A 157 9.96 12.01 1.31
N VAL A 158 9.23 12.39 2.35
CA VAL A 158 8.80 11.53 3.45
C VAL A 158 7.38 11.06 3.19
N VAL A 159 7.15 9.76 3.06
CA VAL A 159 5.81 9.20 2.89
C VAL A 159 5.42 8.40 4.13
N GLY A 160 4.33 8.78 4.78
CA GLY A 160 3.76 8.02 5.88
C GLY A 160 2.75 7.01 5.36
N HIS A 161 2.75 5.81 5.94
CA HIS A 161 1.77 4.76 5.67
C HIS A 161 1.13 4.26 6.96
N THR A 162 -0.08 3.72 6.85
CA THR A 162 -0.75 2.99 7.91
C THR A 162 -1.16 1.61 7.39
N ASP A 163 -1.51 0.72 8.31
CA ASP A 163 -2.37 -0.41 7.95
C ASP A 163 -3.80 0.05 7.64
N ALA A 164 -4.64 -0.88 7.19
CA ALA A 164 -6.02 -0.59 6.81
C ALA A 164 -7.02 -0.60 7.97
N THR A 165 -6.57 -0.60 9.22
CA THR A 165 -7.46 -0.53 10.39
C THR A 165 -8.07 0.88 10.50
N GLY A 166 -9.38 0.96 10.68
CA GLY A 166 -10.09 2.25 10.80
C GLY A 166 -10.46 2.88 9.46
N SER A 167 -10.96 4.12 9.50
CA SER A 167 -11.43 4.80 8.27
C SER A 167 -10.26 5.33 7.43
N ALA A 168 -10.37 5.27 6.11
CA ALA A 168 -9.36 5.78 5.18
C ALA A 168 -8.99 7.27 5.44
N SER A 169 -9.96 8.10 5.83
CA SER A 169 -9.72 9.52 6.16
C SER A 169 -8.94 9.71 7.46
N LEU A 170 -9.12 8.84 8.46
CA LEU A 170 -8.34 8.85 9.69
C LEU A 170 -6.89 8.43 9.39
N ASN A 171 -6.75 7.37 8.61
CA ASN A 171 -5.46 6.82 8.21
C ASN A 171 -4.63 7.80 7.37
N GLN A 172 -5.26 8.49 6.41
CA GLN A 172 -4.60 9.54 5.65
C GLN A 172 -4.09 10.66 6.57
N ARG A 173 -4.92 11.18 7.49
CA ARG A 173 -4.52 12.25 8.42
C ARG A 173 -3.38 11.82 9.34
N LEU A 174 -3.46 10.63 9.93
CA LEU A 174 -2.43 10.09 10.82
C LEU A 174 -1.10 9.93 10.08
N SER A 175 -1.13 9.34 8.88
CA SER A 175 0.07 9.16 8.07
C SER A 175 0.73 10.47 7.65
N GLU A 176 -0.07 11.50 7.33
CA GLU A 176 0.45 12.83 6.99
C GLU A 176 1.13 13.50 8.19
N GLN A 177 0.52 13.41 9.37
CA GLN A 177 1.11 13.95 10.61
C GLN A 177 2.44 13.26 10.93
N ARG A 178 2.51 11.93 10.80
CA ARG A 178 3.74 11.14 10.98
C ARG A 178 4.83 11.58 10.00
N ALA A 179 4.50 11.66 8.72
CA ALA A 179 5.43 12.10 7.68
C ALA A 179 5.96 13.52 7.93
N ARG A 180 5.07 14.44 8.32
CA ARG A 180 5.43 15.82 8.65
C ARG A 180 6.35 15.91 9.87
N ASN A 181 6.09 15.12 10.92
CA ASN A 181 6.92 15.11 12.13
C ASN A 181 8.33 14.57 11.85
N VAL A 182 8.44 13.51 11.04
CA VAL A 182 9.73 13.01 10.54
C VAL A 182 10.43 14.08 9.71
N GLY A 183 9.71 14.78 8.83
CA GLY A 183 10.20 15.92 8.06
C GLY A 183 10.81 17.02 8.93
N ARG A 184 10.15 17.42 10.02
CA ARG A 184 10.67 18.43 10.96
C ARG A 184 11.96 18.00 11.66
N ILE A 185 12.14 16.70 11.90
CA ILE A 185 13.36 16.19 12.53
C ILE A 185 14.51 16.15 11.51
N LEU A 186 14.21 15.81 10.26
CA LEU A 186 15.15 15.93 9.15
C LEU A 186 15.63 17.38 8.97
N GLU A 187 14.72 18.34 9.11
CA GLU A 187 15.04 19.77 9.13
C GLU A 187 15.98 20.13 10.28
N GLN A 188 15.65 19.71 11.51
CA GLN A 188 16.48 19.93 12.69
C GLN A 188 17.87 19.25 12.59
N ALA A 189 17.99 18.17 11.82
CA ALA A 189 19.27 17.53 11.49
C ALA A 189 20.08 18.27 10.41
N GLY A 190 19.56 19.39 9.91
CA GLY A 190 20.23 20.30 8.99
C GLY A 190 19.99 20.01 7.51
N ILE A 191 18.92 19.29 7.16
CA ILE A 191 18.43 19.24 5.78
C ILE A 191 17.52 20.46 5.56
N SER A 192 17.79 21.27 4.53
CA SER A 192 16.96 22.45 4.26
C SER A 192 15.49 22.06 4.05
N ALA A 193 14.56 22.74 4.75
CA ALA A 193 13.13 22.52 4.60
C ALA A 193 12.60 22.77 3.18
N ASN A 194 13.31 23.58 2.37
CA ASN A 194 12.97 23.77 0.95
C ASN A 194 13.18 22.50 0.12
N ARG A 195 14.03 21.57 0.59
CA ARG A 195 14.33 20.29 -0.07
C ARG A 195 13.52 19.13 0.50
N LEU A 196 12.77 19.37 1.56
CA LEU A 196 11.95 18.38 2.24
C LEU A 196 10.50 18.45 1.76
N TYR A 197 9.96 17.30 1.44
CA TYR A 197 8.56 17.10 1.10
C TYR A 197 7.96 16.03 2.01
N PHE A 198 6.66 16.10 2.26
CA PHE A 198 5.96 15.06 3.02
C PHE A 198 4.62 14.72 2.35
N GLN A 199 4.20 13.46 2.47
CA GLN A 199 2.92 12.94 1.98
C GLN A 199 2.36 11.93 2.99
N GLY A 200 1.06 11.99 3.26
CA GLY A 200 0.35 10.91 3.96
C GLY A 200 -0.35 10.01 2.96
N ALA A 201 0.12 8.77 2.78
CA ALA A 201 -0.50 7.80 1.87
C ALA A 201 -1.63 6.99 2.55
N GLY A 202 -1.82 7.12 3.87
CA GLY A 202 -2.76 6.31 4.63
C GLY A 202 -2.54 4.82 4.37
N SER A 203 -3.63 4.09 4.18
CA SER A 203 -3.65 2.67 3.82
C SER A 203 -3.66 2.41 2.31
N SER A 204 -3.53 3.45 1.47
CA SER A 204 -3.74 3.32 0.01
C SER A 204 -2.65 2.51 -0.73
N ARG A 205 -1.48 2.36 -0.10
CA ARG A 205 -0.26 1.74 -0.67
C ARG A 205 0.22 0.54 0.18
N PRO A 206 -0.60 -0.53 0.33
CA PRO A 206 -0.21 -1.73 1.07
C PRO A 206 0.91 -2.48 0.36
N ILE A 207 1.81 -3.06 1.14
CA ILE A 207 2.92 -3.92 0.67
C ILE A 207 2.83 -5.35 1.22
N ALA A 208 1.81 -5.60 2.05
CA ALA A 208 1.49 -6.89 2.62
C ALA A 208 -0.01 -6.97 2.92
N ASP A 209 -0.51 -8.18 3.17
CA ASP A 209 -1.93 -8.38 3.47
C ASP A 209 -2.35 -7.78 4.83
N ASN A 210 -3.42 -6.99 4.84
CA ASN A 210 -3.98 -6.38 6.05
C ASN A 210 -4.78 -7.36 6.92
N GLU A 211 -4.99 -8.60 6.45
CA GLU A 211 -5.69 -9.65 7.21
C GLU A 211 -4.82 -10.19 8.37
N THR A 212 -3.49 -10.16 8.24
CA THR A 212 -2.56 -10.69 9.27
C THR A 212 -1.93 -9.58 10.11
N ASP A 213 -1.59 -9.87 11.37
CA ASP A 213 -0.86 -8.91 12.23
C ASP A 213 0.50 -8.52 11.65
N GLN A 214 1.21 -9.50 11.06
CA GLN A 214 2.50 -9.28 10.42
C GLN A 214 2.37 -8.36 9.20
N GLY A 215 1.39 -8.60 8.33
CA GLY A 215 1.19 -7.76 7.15
C GLY A 215 0.70 -6.36 7.51
N ARG A 216 -0.15 -6.21 8.54
CA ARG A 216 -0.46 -4.89 9.12
C ARG A 216 0.79 -4.18 9.65
N ALA A 217 1.68 -4.90 10.32
CA ALA A 217 2.94 -4.34 10.80
C ALA A 217 3.83 -3.83 9.65
N ALA A 218 3.98 -4.60 8.57
CA ALA A 218 4.72 -4.18 7.38
C ALA A 218 4.08 -2.95 6.69
N ASN A 219 2.74 -2.85 6.69
CA ASN A 219 2.03 -1.70 6.12
C ASN A 219 2.20 -0.41 6.95
N ARG A 220 2.43 -0.52 8.26
CA ARG A 220 2.80 0.62 9.11
C ARG A 220 4.29 0.93 8.93
N ARG A 221 4.58 1.85 8.01
CA ARG A 221 5.95 2.23 7.66
C ARG A 221 6.06 3.71 7.31
N VAL A 222 7.30 4.20 7.31
CA VAL A 222 7.67 5.49 6.71
C VAL A 222 8.66 5.25 5.59
N GLU A 223 8.41 5.82 4.41
CA GLU A 223 9.34 5.81 3.30
C GLU A 223 10.09 7.14 3.22
N LEU A 224 11.41 7.07 3.04
CA LEU A 224 12.27 8.20 2.76
C LEU A 224 12.79 8.05 1.34
N VAL A 225 12.28 8.90 0.44
CA VAL A 225 12.55 8.84 -0.99
C VAL A 225 13.50 9.99 -1.35
N GLY A 226 14.77 9.66 -1.53
CA GLY A 226 15.77 10.59 -2.02
C GLY A 226 15.75 10.65 -3.54
N LEU A 227 15.72 11.85 -4.11
CA LEU A 227 15.60 12.11 -5.56
C LEU A 227 16.57 13.21 -5.98
N THR A 228 17.09 13.21 -7.20
CA THR A 228 18.01 14.27 -7.65
C THR A 228 17.31 15.56 -8.12
N SER A 229 16.01 15.55 -8.44
CA SER A 229 15.30 16.75 -8.94
C SER A 229 13.79 16.73 -8.66
N GLU A 230 13.15 17.89 -8.82
CA GLU A 230 11.69 18.04 -8.69
C GLU A 230 10.93 17.31 -9.80
N ALA A 231 11.50 17.19 -11.00
CA ALA A 231 10.88 16.42 -12.08
C ALA A 231 10.71 14.94 -11.69
N LEU A 232 11.73 14.35 -11.07
CA LEU A 232 11.66 12.96 -10.59
C LEU A 232 10.69 12.82 -9.41
N LEU A 233 10.56 13.84 -8.57
CA LEU A 233 9.55 13.89 -7.51
C LEU A 233 8.13 13.83 -8.10
N LYS A 234 7.82 14.68 -9.08
CA LYS A 234 6.53 14.68 -9.75
C LYS A 234 6.25 13.33 -10.43
N GLN A 235 7.24 12.80 -11.14
CA GLN A 235 7.16 11.49 -11.78
C GLN A 235 6.86 10.37 -10.77
N ARG A 236 7.57 10.33 -9.64
CA ARG A 236 7.33 9.35 -8.56
C ARG A 236 5.92 9.48 -7.99
N LEU A 237 5.45 10.71 -7.74
CA LEU A 237 4.11 10.96 -7.19
C LEU A 237 3.00 10.51 -8.14
N GLN A 238 3.16 10.75 -9.45
CA GLN A 238 2.25 10.27 -10.48
C GLN A 238 2.21 8.74 -10.51
N GLN A 239 3.38 8.09 -10.59
CA GLN A 239 3.50 6.63 -10.65
C GLN A 239 2.91 5.93 -9.43
N GLU A 240 3.16 6.43 -8.22
CA GLU A 240 2.68 5.79 -6.99
C GLU A 240 1.23 6.13 -6.64
N GLY A 241 0.62 7.10 -7.33
CA GLY A 241 -0.77 7.49 -7.08
C GLY A 241 -1.79 6.46 -7.56
N ASN A 242 -1.51 5.80 -8.69
CA ASN A 242 -2.43 4.93 -9.40
C ASN A 242 -1.83 3.54 -9.72
N ASN A 243 -0.70 3.18 -9.07
CA ASN A 243 0.04 1.96 -9.35
C ASN A 243 -0.81 0.69 -9.10
N PRO A 244 -1.02 -0.17 -10.10
CA PRO A 244 -1.82 -1.38 -9.94
C PRO A 244 -1.20 -2.40 -8.98
N ARG A 245 0.11 -2.34 -8.67
CA ARG A 245 0.75 -3.23 -7.67
C ARG A 245 0.07 -3.20 -6.31
N TYR A 246 -0.56 -2.09 -5.97
CA TYR A 246 -1.26 -1.95 -4.69
C TYR A 246 -2.58 -2.69 -4.65
N LEU A 247 -3.11 -3.15 -5.78
CA LEU A 247 -4.31 -4.00 -5.87
C LEU A 247 -4.03 -5.46 -5.53
N GLU A 248 -2.76 -5.85 -5.46
CA GLU A 248 -2.33 -7.19 -5.04
C GLU A 248 -2.70 -7.46 -3.58
N HIS A 249 -2.73 -6.41 -2.77
CA HIS A 249 -3.12 -6.48 -1.37
C HIS A 249 -4.44 -5.72 -1.16
N GLY A 250 -5.42 -6.44 -0.61
CA GLY A 250 -6.67 -5.84 -0.18
C GLY A 250 -6.47 -4.88 1.00
N THR A 251 -7.30 -3.84 1.05
CA THR A 251 -7.39 -2.95 2.22
C THR A 251 -8.66 -3.17 3.03
N ALA A 252 -9.50 -4.16 2.66
CA ALA A 252 -10.58 -4.60 3.54
C ALA A 252 -10.00 -5.34 4.74
N SER A 253 -9.82 -4.63 5.86
CA SER A 253 -9.52 -5.29 7.12
C SER A 253 -10.82 -5.93 7.64
N THR A 254 -10.86 -7.26 7.71
CA THR A 254 -11.80 -7.94 8.60
C THR A 254 -11.48 -7.45 10.01
N ALA A 255 -12.39 -6.71 10.62
CA ALA A 255 -12.26 -6.36 12.03
C ALA A 255 -11.98 -7.66 12.81
N SER A 256 -10.79 -7.72 13.39
CA SER A 256 -10.18 -8.92 13.96
C SER A 256 -11.19 -9.74 14.78
N ALA A 257 -11.31 -11.02 14.43
CA ALA A 257 -11.99 -12.01 15.25
C ALA A 257 -11.36 -12.03 16.66
N VAL A 258 -12.19 -11.75 17.66
CA VAL A 258 -12.10 -12.08 19.09
C VAL A 258 -10.76 -12.66 19.57
N ALA A 259 -9.94 -11.81 20.22
CA ALA A 259 -8.93 -12.28 21.15
C ALA A 259 -9.63 -12.81 22.43
N LYS A 260 -9.64 -14.13 22.62
CA LYS A 260 -10.07 -14.79 23.86
C LYS A 260 -9.19 -14.32 25.02
N ARG A 261 -9.77 -13.59 25.98
CA ARG A 261 -9.16 -13.36 27.29
C ARG A 261 -9.32 -14.62 28.16
N PRO A 262 -8.27 -15.11 28.85
CA PRO A 262 -8.44 -16.18 29.84
C PRO A 262 -9.15 -15.63 31.08
N SER A 263 -10.17 -16.36 31.52
CA SER A 263 -11.01 -16.00 32.67
C SER A 263 -10.24 -16.23 33.98
N ALA A 264 -9.94 -15.16 34.72
CA ALA A 264 -9.44 -15.23 36.08
C ALA A 264 -10.59 -14.96 37.05
N ASN A 265 -11.02 -16.01 37.75
CA ASN A 265 -11.97 -15.97 38.86
C ASN A 265 -11.32 -15.27 40.06
N THR A 266 -11.96 -14.26 40.65
CA THR A 266 -11.64 -13.87 42.03
C THR A 266 -12.88 -13.38 42.77
N LYS A 267 -13.25 -14.11 43.82
CA LYS A 267 -14.29 -13.76 44.79
C LYS A 267 -13.76 -12.70 45.78
N THR A 268 -14.63 -11.76 46.10
CA THR A 268 -14.52 -10.63 47.03
C THR A 268 -14.62 -10.99 48.53
N ALA A 269 -13.93 -10.22 49.38
CA ALA A 269 -14.34 -9.83 50.75
C ALA A 269 -13.52 -8.60 51.25
N PRO A 270 -13.99 -7.80 52.24
CA PRO A 270 -13.99 -6.33 52.13
C PRO A 270 -13.04 -5.55 53.06
N ARG A 271 -12.80 -4.25 52.75
CA ARG A 271 -12.06 -3.28 53.57
C ARG A 271 -12.97 -2.13 54.06
N LYS A 272 -12.80 -1.78 55.34
CA LYS A 272 -13.46 -0.70 56.12
C LYS A 272 -13.15 0.72 55.61
N ALA A 273 -14.10 1.63 55.83
CA ALA A 273 -14.16 3.04 55.42
C ALA A 273 -13.44 4.02 56.36
N GLU A 274 -13.00 5.19 55.82
CA GLU A 274 -13.35 6.58 56.24
C GLU A 274 -12.61 7.65 55.36
N PRO A 275 -12.94 8.98 55.38
CA PRO A 275 -13.87 9.61 54.43
C PRO A 275 -13.29 10.77 53.58
N ALA A 276 -14.19 11.42 52.85
CA ALA A 276 -14.03 12.27 51.67
C ALA A 276 -13.51 13.70 51.87
N MET A 277 -12.86 14.22 50.82
CA MET A 277 -12.96 15.63 50.41
C MET A 277 -13.27 15.72 48.91
N SER A 278 -14.12 16.68 48.56
CA SER A 278 -14.96 16.78 47.38
C SER A 278 -14.29 17.35 46.12
N ILE A 279 -14.76 16.85 44.98
CA ILE A 279 -14.52 17.28 43.59
C ILE A 279 -15.48 18.45 43.25
N PRO A 280 -15.21 19.24 42.19
CA PRO A 280 -15.94 19.02 40.93
C PRO A 280 -15.02 19.20 39.70
N SER A 281 -15.26 18.69 38.49
CA SER A 281 -16.02 17.59 37.89
C SER A 281 -15.67 17.64 36.39
N THR A 282 -15.46 16.47 35.80
CA THR A 282 -14.94 16.22 34.45
C THR A 282 -15.94 16.56 33.32
N PRO A 283 -15.59 16.40 32.03
CA PRO A 283 -15.85 15.09 31.42
C PRO A 283 -14.68 14.51 30.61
N SER A 284 -14.25 13.33 31.04
CA SER A 284 -13.44 12.41 30.26
C SER A 284 -14.30 11.82 29.15
N ILE A 285 -13.75 11.77 27.95
CA ILE A 285 -14.36 11.15 26.78
C ILE A 285 -14.21 9.64 26.92
N THR A 286 -15.29 8.97 27.32
CA THR A 286 -15.40 7.51 27.31
C THR A 286 -15.72 7.04 25.90
N ALA A 287 -14.72 6.52 25.18
CA ALA A 287 -14.91 5.79 23.93
C ALA A 287 -15.10 4.30 24.24
N THR A 288 -16.33 3.88 24.50
CA THR A 288 -16.71 2.45 24.51
C THR A 288 -17.26 2.10 23.13
N ALA A 289 -16.41 1.58 22.24
CA ALA A 289 -16.86 0.96 21.01
C ALA A 289 -17.10 -0.54 21.25
N ALA A 290 -18.37 -0.94 21.30
CA ALA A 290 -18.77 -2.34 21.26
C ALA A 290 -18.51 -2.93 19.85
N PRO A 291 -18.18 -4.23 19.73
CA PRO A 291 -18.08 -4.89 18.43
C PRO A 291 -19.46 -4.89 17.75
N ARG A 292 -19.52 -4.40 16.51
CA ARG A 292 -20.73 -4.32 15.70
C ARG A 292 -21.19 -5.74 15.34
N PRO A 293 -22.42 -6.18 15.66
CA PRO A 293 -22.91 -7.48 15.22
C PRO A 293 -23.10 -7.47 13.70
N ALA A 294 -22.80 -8.60 13.04
CA ALA A 294 -23.13 -8.85 11.65
C ALA A 294 -24.65 -8.64 11.46
N LYS A 295 -25.01 -7.63 10.67
CA LYS A 295 -26.40 -7.19 10.51
C LYS A 295 -27.02 -7.92 9.32
N THR A 296 -28.02 -8.75 9.56
CA THR A 296 -28.98 -9.18 8.56
C THR A 296 -29.71 -7.93 8.05
N ILE A 297 -29.37 -7.43 6.85
CA ILE A 297 -30.04 -6.29 6.23
C ILE A 297 -31.21 -6.81 5.41
N GLU A 298 -32.40 -6.89 6.01
CA GLU A 298 -33.65 -6.97 5.26
C GLU A 298 -34.10 -5.56 4.89
N SER A 299 -34.05 -5.22 3.59
CA SER A 299 -34.49 -3.91 3.12
C SER A 299 -35.80 -4.02 2.35
N LYS A 300 -36.82 -3.24 2.73
CA LYS A 300 -38.08 -3.11 1.96
C LYS A 300 -37.86 -2.60 0.53
N ASN A 301 -36.66 -2.09 0.25
CA ASN A 301 -36.22 -1.49 -0.99
C ASN A 301 -35.12 -2.32 -1.68
N TYR A 302 -35.02 -3.61 -1.34
CA TYR A 302 -34.07 -4.52 -1.95
C TYR A 302 -34.23 -4.56 -3.47
N VAL A 303 -33.10 -4.57 -4.18
CA VAL A 303 -33.03 -4.74 -5.63
C VAL A 303 -32.17 -5.96 -5.87
N ASP A 304 -32.73 -6.95 -6.56
CA ASP A 304 -31.99 -8.10 -7.03
C ASP A 304 -31.41 -7.82 -8.41
N PHE A 305 -30.09 -7.82 -8.51
CA PHE A 305 -29.38 -7.61 -9.77
C PHE A 305 -29.19 -8.90 -10.57
N GLY A 306 -29.78 -10.03 -10.14
CA GLY A 306 -29.76 -11.30 -10.87
C GLY A 306 -28.36 -11.91 -10.99
N GLY A 307 -27.50 -11.65 -9.99
CA GLY A 307 -26.11 -12.11 -9.96
C GLY A 307 -25.93 -13.47 -9.28
N ASP A 308 -24.71 -13.99 -9.40
CA ASP A 308 -24.29 -15.26 -8.79
C ASP A 308 -23.57 -15.01 -7.46
N ALA A 309 -23.66 -15.98 -6.54
CA ALA A 309 -22.95 -15.90 -5.26
C ALA A 309 -21.43 -15.82 -5.47
N VAL A 310 -20.81 -14.84 -4.83
CA VAL A 310 -19.36 -14.65 -4.85
C VAL A 310 -18.67 -15.87 -4.22
N ASN A 311 -17.65 -16.37 -4.89
CA ASN A 311 -16.81 -17.46 -4.41
C ASN A 311 -15.35 -17.21 -4.82
N ALA A 312 -14.43 -18.03 -4.31
CA ALA A 312 -12.99 -17.87 -4.55
C ALA A 312 -12.57 -17.95 -6.04
N SER A 313 -13.40 -18.55 -6.90
CA SER A 313 -13.13 -18.68 -8.34
C SER A 313 -13.64 -17.49 -9.16
N LEU A 314 -14.26 -16.50 -8.52
CA LEU A 314 -14.79 -15.34 -9.22
C LEU A 314 -13.65 -14.54 -9.89
N PRO A 315 -13.68 -14.35 -11.23
CA PRO A 315 -12.63 -13.59 -11.90
C PRO A 315 -12.70 -12.12 -11.48
N SER A 316 -11.58 -11.57 -11.02
CA SER A 316 -11.47 -10.16 -10.71
C SER A 316 -11.08 -9.37 -11.95
N LEU A 317 -11.81 -8.29 -12.26
CA LEU A 317 -11.44 -7.39 -13.36
C LEU A 317 -10.07 -6.75 -13.15
N ALA A 318 -9.64 -6.59 -11.90
CA ALA A 318 -8.32 -6.05 -11.58
C ALA A 318 -7.17 -6.93 -12.12
N ALA A 319 -7.40 -8.24 -12.27
CA ALA A 319 -6.40 -9.17 -12.80
C ALA A 319 -6.12 -8.95 -14.31
N ASN A 320 -6.98 -8.19 -15.00
CA ASN A 320 -6.81 -7.83 -16.40
C ASN A 320 -6.05 -6.51 -16.61
N LEU A 321 -5.60 -5.85 -15.54
CA LEU A 321 -4.70 -4.70 -15.64
C LEU A 321 -3.28 -5.17 -15.86
N LYS A 322 -2.75 -4.90 -17.05
CA LYS A 322 -1.32 -5.02 -17.31
C LYS A 322 -0.60 -3.83 -16.70
N PRO A 323 0.43 -4.03 -15.86
CA PRO A 323 1.16 -2.91 -15.29
C PRO A 323 1.91 -2.10 -16.35
N GLN A 324 2.10 -0.81 -16.06
CA GLN A 324 2.81 0.11 -16.97
C GLN A 324 4.31 -0.20 -17.01
N HIS A 325 4.89 -0.21 -18.21
CA HIS A 325 6.34 -0.35 -18.43
C HIS A 325 7.09 1.01 -18.47
N ARG A 326 6.41 2.16 -18.27
CA ARG A 326 7.00 3.50 -18.44
C ARG A 326 7.49 4.13 -17.12
N GLY A 327 8.74 4.59 -17.11
CA GLY A 327 9.39 5.25 -15.98
C GLY A 327 9.95 4.28 -14.93
N PHE A 328 10.62 4.80 -13.88
CA PHE A 328 11.52 4.00 -13.01
C PHE A 328 11.09 2.55 -12.83
N SER A 329 11.86 1.60 -13.37
CA SER A 329 11.62 0.18 -13.12
C SER A 329 12.08 -0.11 -11.71
N LEU A 330 11.12 -0.22 -10.80
CA LEU A 330 11.30 -0.55 -9.37
C LEU A 330 10.97 -2.00 -9.06
N ILE A 331 10.50 -2.74 -10.06
CA ILE A 331 10.16 -4.14 -9.91
C ILE A 331 10.58 -4.80 -11.23
N GLY A 332 11.36 -5.88 -11.11
CA GLY A 332 11.67 -6.74 -12.24
C GLY A 332 10.38 -7.30 -12.84
N GLU A 333 10.30 -7.39 -14.16
CA GLU A 333 9.18 -7.96 -14.88
C GLU A 333 8.96 -9.43 -14.49
N ALA A 334 8.09 -9.67 -13.52
CA ALA A 334 7.64 -11.01 -13.16
C ALA A 334 6.13 -10.98 -12.90
N HIS A 335 5.34 -10.68 -13.93
CA HIS A 335 3.89 -10.84 -13.90
C HIS A 335 3.52 -12.31 -14.12
N ALA A 336 3.61 -13.12 -13.07
CA ALA A 336 2.89 -14.39 -12.99
C ALA A 336 1.69 -14.22 -12.05
N SER A 337 0.51 -14.03 -12.65
CA SER A 337 -0.83 -14.20 -12.04
C SER A 337 -0.96 -13.72 -10.59
N VAL A 338 -0.93 -12.41 -10.35
CA VAL A 338 -1.33 -11.91 -9.03
C VAL A 338 -2.85 -11.87 -8.96
N ILE A 339 -3.42 -12.48 -7.92
CA ILE A 339 -4.85 -12.44 -7.61
C ILE A 339 -5.19 -11.02 -7.16
N ALA A 340 -5.31 -10.09 -8.11
CA ALA A 340 -5.74 -8.74 -7.83
C ALA A 340 -7.18 -8.80 -7.29
N LYS A 341 -7.39 -8.35 -6.05
CA LYS A 341 -8.67 -8.54 -5.36
C LYS A 341 -9.76 -7.63 -5.99
N SER A 342 -11.01 -8.11 -6.07
CA SER A 342 -12.15 -7.28 -6.49
C SER A 342 -12.51 -6.25 -5.41
N CYS A 343 -13.43 -5.33 -5.72
CA CYS A 343 -13.75 -4.22 -4.81
C CYS A 343 -14.30 -4.62 -3.43
N ILE A 344 -14.86 -5.83 -3.29
CA ILE A 344 -15.37 -6.36 -2.01
C ILE A 344 -14.27 -6.64 -0.98
N ALA A 345 -13.06 -6.97 -1.46
CA ALA A 345 -11.90 -7.21 -0.61
C ALA A 345 -10.96 -5.99 -0.56
N ASP A 346 -11.49 -4.82 -0.91
CA ASP A 346 -10.79 -3.55 -0.88
C ASP A 346 -11.65 -2.47 -0.22
N THR A 347 -11.05 -1.35 0.12
CA THR A 347 -11.74 -0.19 0.67
C THR A 347 -11.33 1.08 -0.06
N VAL A 348 -12.06 2.16 0.17
CA VAL A 348 -11.71 3.48 -0.37
C VAL A 348 -10.27 3.81 -0.03
N ARG A 349 -9.49 4.11 -1.07
CA ARG A 349 -8.10 4.52 -0.93
C ARG A 349 -8.00 6.03 -0.95
N VAL A 350 -7.49 6.60 0.13
CA VAL A 350 -7.29 8.04 0.28
C VAL A 350 -5.82 8.30 0.52
N SER A 351 -5.24 9.17 -0.31
CA SER A 351 -3.87 9.65 -0.20
C SER A 351 -3.86 11.17 -0.27
N GLY A 352 -3.05 11.81 0.57
CA GLY A 352 -2.88 13.26 0.56
C GLY A 352 -1.96 13.72 -0.56
N GLN A 353 -2.05 15.00 -0.92
CA GLN A 353 -1.05 15.64 -1.79
C GLN A 353 0.31 15.72 -1.07
N ALA A 354 1.39 15.50 -1.80
CA ALA A 354 2.72 15.80 -1.30
C ALA A 354 2.89 17.31 -1.16
N ARG A 355 3.52 17.77 -0.08
CA ARG A 355 3.71 19.20 0.22
C ARG A 355 5.15 19.47 0.57
N ASN A 356 5.65 20.62 0.15
CA ASN A 356 6.94 21.12 0.59
C ASN A 356 6.87 21.50 2.08
N LEU A 357 7.90 21.16 2.85
CA LEU A 357 7.93 21.37 4.30
C LEU A 357 8.02 22.85 4.66
N ALA A 358 8.87 23.61 3.99
CA ALA A 358 9.07 25.04 4.25
C ALA A 358 7.83 25.88 3.88
N SER A 359 7.34 25.72 2.66
CA SER A 359 6.27 26.57 2.12
C SER A 359 4.86 26.04 2.40
N GLY A 360 4.70 24.75 2.73
CA GLY A 360 3.40 24.09 2.86
C GLY A 360 2.64 23.92 1.53
N LYS A 361 3.20 24.41 0.42
CA LYS A 361 2.59 24.34 -0.91
C LYS A 361 2.55 22.90 -1.40
N PRO A 362 1.42 22.45 -1.99
CA PRO A 362 1.34 21.14 -2.62
C PRO A 362 2.23 21.09 -3.86
N VAL A 363 2.77 19.91 -4.14
CA VAL A 363 3.41 19.60 -5.42
C VAL A 363 2.32 19.44 -6.46
N ASP A 364 2.29 20.33 -7.45
CA ASP A 364 1.38 20.18 -8.58
C ASP A 364 1.91 19.11 -9.53
N VAL A 365 1.15 18.02 -9.64
CA VAL A 365 1.42 16.86 -10.50
C VAL A 365 0.57 16.87 -11.76
N HIS A 366 -0.22 17.92 -11.98
CA HIS A 366 -1.10 18.06 -13.13
C HIS A 366 -0.66 19.24 -13.99
N GLU A 367 -0.18 18.97 -15.20
CA GLU A 367 0.06 20.02 -16.19
C GLU A 367 -1.23 20.39 -16.93
N THR A 368 -2.18 19.46 -17.03
CA THR A 368 -3.41 19.64 -17.80
C THR A 368 -4.66 19.21 -17.05
N ARG A 369 -5.81 19.77 -17.46
CA ARG A 369 -7.15 19.35 -16.97
C ARG A 369 -7.88 18.49 -18.01
N GLU A 370 -7.13 17.78 -18.83
CA GLU A 370 -7.72 16.90 -19.83
C GLU A 370 -8.23 15.62 -19.18
N TYR A 371 -9.43 15.21 -19.57
CA TYR A 371 -10.05 13.97 -19.11
C TYR A 371 -9.78 12.83 -20.10
N LEU A 372 -9.75 11.59 -19.59
CA LEU A 372 -9.74 10.40 -20.44
C LEU A 372 -10.96 10.40 -21.37
N PRO A 373 -10.84 9.84 -22.59
CA PRO A 373 -11.97 9.67 -23.48
C PRO A 373 -13.17 9.06 -22.75
N GLY A 374 -14.34 9.68 -22.88
CA GLY A 374 -15.56 9.20 -22.24
C GLY A 374 -15.73 9.51 -20.74
N MET A 375 -14.69 9.95 -20.05
CA MET A 375 -14.66 10.22 -18.59
C MET A 375 -14.57 11.72 -18.28
N ASN A 376 -15.33 12.52 -19.01
CA ASN A 376 -15.37 13.98 -18.91
C ASN A 376 -16.60 14.51 -18.15
N GLY A 377 -17.20 13.68 -17.30
CA GLY A 377 -18.35 14.01 -16.46
C GLY A 377 -19.71 13.61 -17.01
N ARG A 378 -19.77 12.97 -18.18
CA ARG A 378 -21.02 12.38 -18.68
C ARG A 378 -21.44 11.19 -17.82
N ALA A 379 -22.76 10.99 -17.72
CA ALA A 379 -23.34 9.85 -17.03
C ALA A 379 -23.10 8.56 -17.83
N TRP A 380 -22.81 7.49 -17.12
CA TRP A 380 -22.69 6.14 -17.67
C TRP A 380 -23.83 5.30 -17.13
N ALA A 381 -24.60 4.65 -17.99
CA ALA A 381 -25.79 3.91 -17.60
C ALA A 381 -25.84 2.54 -18.27
N GLY A 382 -26.32 1.54 -17.54
CA GLY A 382 -26.48 0.18 -18.04
C GLY A 382 -27.63 -0.52 -17.34
N LEU A 383 -28.25 -1.49 -18.05
CA LEU A 383 -29.28 -2.33 -17.47
C LEU A 383 -28.64 -3.53 -16.78
N VAL A 384 -29.13 -3.84 -15.58
CA VAL A 384 -28.76 -5.02 -14.81
C VAL A 384 -30.06 -5.62 -14.27
N ASN A 385 -30.41 -6.82 -14.74
CA ASN A 385 -31.66 -7.51 -14.40
C ASN A 385 -32.93 -6.62 -14.52
N GLY A 386 -33.04 -5.84 -15.60
CA GLY A 386 -34.19 -4.95 -15.84
C GLY A 386 -34.20 -3.64 -15.03
N HIS A 387 -33.20 -3.41 -14.18
CA HIS A 387 -32.98 -2.16 -13.46
C HIS A 387 -31.94 -1.29 -14.18
N LEU A 388 -32.17 0.02 -14.27
CA LEU A 388 -31.17 0.94 -14.84
C LEU A 388 -30.26 1.44 -13.73
N VAL A 389 -28.96 1.15 -13.84
CA VAL A 389 -27.91 1.61 -12.92
C VAL A 389 -27.08 2.67 -13.62
N THR A 390 -27.02 3.86 -13.04
CA THR A 390 -26.32 5.02 -13.61
C THR A 390 -25.24 5.56 -12.67
N LEU A 391 -24.05 5.82 -13.20
CA LEU A 391 -22.93 6.50 -12.55
C LEU A 391 -22.83 7.93 -13.09
N SER A 392 -22.88 8.94 -12.22
CA SER A 392 -22.71 10.34 -12.66
C SER A 392 -22.27 11.28 -11.53
N PRO A 393 -21.32 12.20 -11.78
CA PRO A 393 -20.50 12.31 -12.98
C PRO A 393 -19.34 11.29 -12.99
N VAL A 394 -18.88 10.88 -14.16
CA VAL A 394 -17.64 10.08 -14.30
C VAL A 394 -16.51 10.98 -14.81
N ARG A 395 -15.60 11.38 -13.92
CA ARG A 395 -14.48 12.32 -14.21
C ARG A 395 -13.13 11.75 -13.83
N VAL A 396 -12.29 11.46 -14.83
CA VAL A 396 -10.94 10.92 -14.63
C VAL A 396 -9.94 11.63 -15.53
N LEU A 397 -8.91 12.23 -14.94
CA LEU A 397 -7.86 12.92 -15.69
C LEU A 397 -7.04 11.95 -16.54
N ARG A 398 -6.63 12.40 -17.73
CA ARG A 398 -5.80 11.63 -18.66
C ARG A 398 -4.38 11.45 -18.14
N GLU A 399 -3.83 12.48 -17.50
CA GLU A 399 -2.40 12.56 -17.18
C GLU A 399 -1.95 11.58 -16.10
N ASN A 400 -2.79 11.35 -15.08
CA ASN A 400 -2.45 10.49 -13.95
C ASN A 400 -3.62 9.59 -13.48
N VAL A 401 -4.67 9.47 -14.31
CA VAL A 401 -5.83 8.61 -14.02
C VAL A 401 -6.47 8.95 -12.66
N SER A 402 -6.42 10.20 -12.22
CA SER A 402 -7.03 10.60 -10.95
C SER A 402 -8.52 10.92 -11.12
N VAL A 403 -9.34 10.41 -10.22
CA VAL A 403 -10.75 10.80 -10.08
C VAL A 403 -10.82 12.22 -9.50
N THR A 404 -11.42 13.16 -10.22
CA THR A 404 -11.51 14.57 -9.76
C THR A 404 -12.81 14.89 -9.04
N GLU A 405 -13.82 14.03 -9.20
CA GLU A 405 -15.13 14.18 -8.59
C GLU A 405 -15.75 12.81 -8.39
N ASP A 406 -16.24 12.55 -7.17
CA ASP A 406 -16.86 11.29 -6.84
C ASP A 406 -18.23 11.13 -7.52
N PRO A 407 -18.52 9.97 -8.12
CA PRO A 407 -19.81 9.73 -8.74
C PRO A 407 -20.90 9.54 -7.69
N LYS A 408 -22.13 9.84 -8.07
CA LYS A 408 -23.32 9.28 -7.43
C LYS A 408 -23.80 8.07 -8.23
N VAL A 409 -24.39 7.10 -7.53
CA VAL A 409 -25.03 5.94 -8.15
C VAL A 409 -26.54 6.11 -8.07
N TYR A 410 -27.21 6.04 -9.22
CA TYR A 410 -28.66 6.10 -9.34
C TYR A 410 -29.18 4.74 -9.77
N ILE A 411 -30.24 4.28 -9.11
CA ILE A 411 -30.91 3.03 -9.45
C ILE A 411 -32.36 3.35 -9.80
N THR A 412 -32.76 3.01 -11.02
CA THR A 412 -34.15 3.09 -11.48
C THR A 412 -34.72 1.69 -11.58
N ARG A 413 -35.65 1.36 -10.69
CA ARG A 413 -36.16 -0.02 -10.57
C ARG A 413 -37.19 -0.31 -11.66
N ASN A 414 -37.17 -1.53 -12.20
CA ASN A 414 -38.13 -1.99 -13.20
C ASN A 414 -38.19 -1.03 -14.41
N TYR A 415 -37.03 -0.54 -14.84
CA TYR A 415 -36.94 0.45 -15.92
C TYR A 415 -37.54 -0.07 -17.23
N MET A 416 -37.40 -1.37 -17.50
CA MET A 416 -38.01 -2.04 -18.65
C MET A 416 -39.55 -2.11 -18.58
N ASN A 417 -40.16 -1.95 -17.41
CA ASN A 417 -41.61 -2.04 -17.19
C ASN A 417 -42.26 -0.64 -17.02
N ASN A 418 -41.76 0.38 -17.73
CA ASN A 418 -42.24 1.77 -17.72
C ASN A 418 -42.14 2.53 -16.39
N ASN A 419 -41.34 2.06 -15.43
CA ASN A 419 -40.98 2.88 -14.27
C ASN A 419 -39.67 3.64 -14.53
N HIS A 420 -39.77 4.95 -14.74
CA HIS A 420 -38.60 5.80 -15.05
C HIS A 420 -38.15 6.67 -13.87
N LYS A 421 -38.71 6.45 -12.66
CA LYS A 421 -38.34 7.23 -11.48
C LYS A 421 -37.14 6.59 -10.79
N ALA A 422 -36.01 7.27 -10.82
CA ALA A 422 -34.82 6.89 -10.05
C ALA A 422 -35.08 7.02 -8.54
N ASP A 423 -34.47 6.11 -7.77
CA ASP A 423 -34.35 6.23 -6.32
C ASP A 423 -33.49 7.45 -5.93
N ALA A 424 -33.47 7.77 -4.64
CA ALA A 424 -32.51 8.72 -4.11
C ALA A 424 -31.08 8.27 -4.45
N PRO A 425 -30.20 9.18 -4.91
CA PRO A 425 -28.84 8.83 -5.30
C PRO A 425 -28.04 8.31 -4.11
N LEU A 426 -27.35 7.20 -4.32
CA LEU A 426 -26.39 6.68 -3.37
C LEU A 426 -25.08 7.46 -3.48
N LYS A 427 -24.53 7.83 -2.32
CA LYS A 427 -23.19 8.43 -2.24
C LYS A 427 -22.15 7.35 -2.48
N ALA A 428 -21.18 7.66 -3.31
CA ALA A 428 -20.04 6.80 -3.56
C ALA A 428 -18.73 7.58 -3.51
N VAL A 429 -17.63 6.85 -3.42
CA VAL A 429 -16.28 7.35 -3.64
C VAL A 429 -15.66 6.49 -4.73
N ALA A 430 -14.94 7.09 -5.67
CA ALA A 430 -14.29 6.35 -6.72
C ALA A 430 -12.76 6.47 -6.70
N ASN A 431 -12.10 5.35 -6.98
CA ASN A 431 -10.66 5.28 -7.20
C ASN A 431 -10.39 4.71 -8.59
N ALA A 432 -9.25 5.07 -9.17
CA ALA A 432 -8.85 4.55 -10.47
C ALA A 432 -7.37 4.19 -10.52
N TRP A 433 -7.06 3.14 -11.27
CA TRP A 433 -5.71 2.61 -11.46
C TRP A 433 -5.42 2.48 -12.93
N GLU A 434 -4.16 2.72 -13.27
CA GLU A 434 -3.71 2.76 -14.64
C GLU A 434 -3.04 1.44 -15.03
N GLY A 435 -3.64 0.72 -15.96
CA GLY A 435 -2.98 -0.37 -16.69
C GLY A 435 -2.40 0.16 -18.00
N GLU A 436 -1.70 -0.69 -18.75
CA GLU A 436 -1.09 -0.38 -20.06
C GLU A 436 -2.14 0.21 -21.03
N ASP A 437 -3.15 -0.60 -21.36
CA ASP A 437 -4.18 -0.32 -22.36
C ASP A 437 -5.53 0.12 -21.75
N ASN A 438 -5.69 -0.09 -20.45
CA ASN A 438 -6.95 0.05 -19.75
C ASN A 438 -6.77 0.76 -18.41
N ILE A 439 -7.89 1.13 -17.80
CA ILE A 439 -7.95 1.59 -16.43
C ILE A 439 -8.93 0.72 -15.65
N LEU A 440 -8.66 0.54 -14.36
CA LEU A 440 -9.66 0.09 -13.40
C LEU A 440 -10.33 1.32 -12.82
N TYR A 441 -11.66 1.39 -12.86
CA TYR A 441 -12.45 2.40 -12.17
C TYR A 441 -13.35 1.70 -11.15
N ARG A 442 -13.05 1.87 -9.87
CA ARG A 442 -13.72 1.22 -8.75
C ARG A 442 -14.56 2.22 -7.98
N VAL A 443 -15.81 1.89 -7.73
CA VAL A 443 -16.78 2.73 -7.04
C VAL A 443 -17.19 2.04 -5.75
N TYR A 444 -17.01 2.70 -4.61
CA TYR A 444 -17.35 2.23 -3.27
C TYR A 444 -18.54 3.01 -2.72
N LEU A 445 -19.61 2.31 -2.34
CA LEU A 445 -20.80 2.95 -1.79
C LEU A 445 -20.58 3.27 -0.30
N GLN A 446 -20.90 4.50 0.13
CA GLN A 446 -20.59 4.97 1.50
C GLN A 446 -21.67 4.64 2.54
N ASP A 447 -22.92 4.44 2.13
CA ASP A 447 -24.08 4.38 3.03
C ASP A 447 -25.06 3.24 2.66
N GLY A 448 -24.61 1.98 2.75
CA GLY A 448 -25.40 0.77 2.46
C GLY A 448 -26.57 0.47 3.42
N GLN A 449 -27.09 1.44 4.18
CA GLN A 449 -28.25 1.21 5.06
C GLN A 449 -29.59 1.21 4.31
N GLN A 450 -29.65 1.66 3.05
CA GLN A 450 -30.89 1.67 2.25
C GLN A 450 -30.90 0.68 1.09
N GLN A 451 -29.72 0.30 0.58
CA GLN A 451 -29.59 -0.58 -0.57
C GLN A 451 -28.40 -1.52 -0.38
N ASN A 452 -28.57 -2.78 -0.76
CA ASN A 452 -27.56 -3.82 -0.58
C ASN A 452 -26.41 -3.72 -1.60
N LEU A 453 -26.39 -2.71 -2.48
CA LEU A 453 -25.28 -2.46 -3.40
C LEU A 453 -24.02 -2.08 -2.61
N SER A 454 -22.94 -2.83 -2.81
CA SER A 454 -21.68 -2.70 -2.07
C SER A 454 -20.65 -1.89 -2.85
N CYS A 455 -20.31 -2.33 -4.08
CA CYS A 455 -19.31 -1.69 -4.92
C CYS A 455 -19.45 -2.08 -6.39
N ILE A 456 -18.77 -1.34 -7.27
CA ILE A 456 -18.75 -1.60 -8.72
C ILE A 456 -17.30 -1.52 -9.20
N ASP A 457 -16.87 -2.53 -9.95
CA ASP A 457 -15.60 -2.52 -10.70
C ASP A 457 -15.89 -2.34 -12.19
N LEU A 458 -15.21 -1.39 -12.84
CA LEU A 458 -15.24 -1.20 -14.29
C LEU A 458 -13.82 -1.27 -14.86
N LEU A 459 -13.62 -2.09 -15.88
CA LEU A 459 -12.41 -2.10 -16.70
C LEU A 459 -12.71 -1.35 -18.00
N VAL A 460 -12.02 -0.23 -18.21
CA VAL A 460 -12.30 0.71 -19.31
C VAL A 460 -11.07 0.84 -20.19
N ALA A 461 -11.23 0.65 -21.50
CA ALA A 461 -10.16 0.88 -22.46
C ALA A 461 -9.82 2.38 -22.58
N LYS A 462 -8.52 2.73 -22.60
CA LYS A 462 -8.08 4.14 -22.67
C LYS A 462 -8.40 4.80 -24.01
N ASP A 463 -8.37 4.04 -25.09
CA ASP A 463 -8.58 4.49 -26.47
C ASP A 463 -10.06 4.36 -26.91
N LYS A 464 -10.78 3.38 -26.36
CA LYS A 464 -12.15 3.00 -26.76
C LYS A 464 -13.12 3.10 -25.59
N PRO A 465 -13.65 4.28 -25.26
CA PRO A 465 -14.51 4.49 -24.10
C PRO A 465 -15.85 3.73 -24.14
N LYS A 466 -16.18 3.05 -25.25
CA LYS A 466 -17.41 2.23 -25.35
C LYS A 466 -17.22 0.78 -24.89
N SER A 467 -15.99 0.29 -24.76
CA SER A 467 -15.73 -1.08 -24.32
C SER A 467 -15.44 -1.08 -22.83
N GLN A 468 -16.45 -1.49 -22.07
CA GLN A 468 -16.41 -1.52 -20.61
C GLN A 468 -16.87 -2.90 -20.17
N GLN A 469 -15.99 -3.62 -19.47
CA GLN A 469 -16.40 -4.78 -18.69
C GLN A 469 -16.64 -4.29 -17.27
N GLY A 470 -17.71 -4.74 -16.63
CA GLY A 470 -17.96 -4.33 -15.25
C GLY A 470 -18.66 -5.40 -14.44
N GLN A 471 -18.44 -5.29 -13.14
CA GLN A 471 -18.96 -6.18 -12.13
C GLN A 471 -19.61 -5.31 -11.04
N LEU A 472 -20.86 -5.63 -10.73
CA LEU A 472 -21.63 -4.99 -9.68
C LEU A 472 -21.78 -5.99 -8.53
N PHE A 473 -21.36 -5.58 -7.34
CA PHE A 473 -21.37 -6.41 -6.14
C PHE A 473 -22.44 -5.92 -5.16
N TYR A 474 -23.21 -6.84 -4.61
CA TYR A 474 -24.31 -6.54 -3.70
C TYR A 474 -24.54 -7.67 -2.69
N PHE A 475 -25.14 -7.36 -1.54
CA PHE A 475 -25.51 -8.35 -0.54
C PHE A 475 -26.91 -8.93 -0.81
N GLY A 476 -27.09 -10.23 -0.60
CA GLY A 476 -28.40 -10.87 -0.66
C GLY A 476 -29.34 -10.35 0.43
N ASN A 477 -30.65 -10.48 0.19
CA ASN A 477 -31.65 -10.05 1.14
C ASN A 477 -31.72 -11.03 2.32
N GLY A 478 -31.22 -10.63 3.48
CA GLY A 478 -31.34 -11.40 4.72
C GLY A 478 -30.37 -12.58 4.90
N ASP A 479 -29.47 -12.86 3.96
CA ASP A 479 -28.54 -14.01 4.05
C ASP A 479 -27.06 -13.65 4.27
N ASN A 480 -26.74 -12.36 4.29
CA ASN A 480 -25.37 -11.82 4.46
C ASN A 480 -24.36 -12.41 3.47
N LYS A 481 -24.83 -12.92 2.32
CA LYS A 481 -23.99 -13.39 1.22
C LYS A 481 -23.76 -12.29 0.22
N GLU A 482 -22.61 -12.29 -0.43
CA GLU A 482 -22.29 -11.38 -1.51
C GLU A 482 -22.60 -12.03 -2.86
N TYR A 483 -23.12 -11.24 -3.77
CA TYR A 483 -23.49 -11.60 -5.13
C TYR A 483 -22.80 -10.67 -6.11
N MET A 484 -22.48 -11.20 -7.30
CA MET A 484 -21.89 -10.45 -8.41
C MET A 484 -22.79 -10.56 -9.64
N ALA A 485 -23.20 -9.41 -10.17
CA ALA A 485 -23.87 -9.30 -11.45
C ALA A 485 -22.97 -8.60 -12.48
N ALA A 486 -23.02 -9.05 -13.74
CA ALA A 486 -22.34 -8.35 -14.83
C ALA A 486 -22.98 -6.97 -15.05
N TYR A 487 -22.15 -5.95 -15.24
CA TYR A 487 -22.58 -4.58 -15.47
C TYR A 487 -21.74 -3.93 -16.56
N THR A 488 -22.32 -3.67 -17.72
CA THR A 488 -21.63 -3.07 -18.87
C THR A 488 -22.26 -1.72 -19.22
N PRO A 489 -22.02 -0.67 -18.39
CA PRO A 489 -22.61 0.63 -18.68
C PRO A 489 -22.08 1.19 -20.00
N ALA A 490 -22.88 2.05 -20.62
CA ALA A 490 -22.48 2.84 -21.77
C ALA A 490 -22.60 4.31 -21.42
N ARG A 491 -21.73 5.12 -22.02
CA ARG A 491 -21.81 6.57 -21.93
C ARG A 491 -23.10 7.06 -22.60
N SER A 492 -23.88 7.85 -21.85
CA SER A 492 -25.07 8.55 -22.36
C SER A 492 -24.76 9.67 -23.35
#